data_AF-A0A0T8UPT1-F1
#
_entry.id   AF-A0A0T8UPT1-F1
#
_cell.length_a   1.000
_cell.length_b   1.000
_cell.length_c   1.000
_cell.angle_alpha   90.00
_cell.angle_beta   90.00
_cell.angle_gamma   90.00
#
_symmetry.space_group_name_H-M   'P 1'
#
loop_
_entity.id
_entity.type
_entity.pdbx_description
1 polymer ?
#
loop_
_entity_poly.entity_id
_entity_poly.type
_entity_poly.pdbx_seq_one_letter_code
_entity_poly.pdbx_strand_id
1 'polypeptide(L)'
;MIIQLSDLGQVHLVCSKIDMRQGIDSLAYVVKTHFELDPFSGQVFLFCGGRKDRFKALYWDGQGFWLLYKRFKNGRLTWPSTEKDVKALTPEQVDWLIKGFSITPKINPSESRDFY
;
A
#
# COMPACT_ATOMS: atom_id res chain seq x y z
N MET A 1 -16.76 -11.27 -3.81
CA MET A 1 -15.89 -10.61 -4.79
C MET A 1 -14.65 -10.10 -4.05
N ILE A 2 -13.47 -10.59 -4.40
CA ILE A 2 -12.20 -10.08 -3.87
C ILE A 2 -11.79 -8.92 -4.80
N ILE A 3 -11.48 -7.76 -4.23
CA ILE A 3 -10.95 -6.63 -4.99
C ILE A 3 -9.45 -6.90 -5.20
N GLN A 4 -9.05 -7.09 -6.44
CA GLN A 4 -7.69 -7.40 -6.83
C GLN A 4 -7.04 -6.12 -7.38
N LEU A 5 -6.40 -5.35 -6.49
CA LEU A 5 -5.88 -4.00 -6.81
C LEU A 5 -4.84 -3.99 -7.93
N SER A 6 -4.12 -5.11 -8.12
CA SER A 6 -3.16 -5.27 -9.21
C SER A 6 -3.79 -5.21 -10.60
N ASP A 7 -5.09 -5.49 -10.71
CA ASP A 7 -5.80 -5.53 -11.98
C ASP A 7 -6.22 -4.12 -12.44
N LEU A 8 -6.20 -3.15 -11.52
CA LEU A 8 -6.51 -1.74 -11.81
C LEU A 8 -5.31 -1.00 -12.42
N GLY A 9 -4.09 -1.42 -12.09
CA GLY A 9 -2.85 -0.78 -12.53
C GLY A 9 -1.67 -1.06 -11.59
N GLN A 10 -0.51 -0.47 -11.89
CA GLN A 10 0.67 -0.59 -11.02
C GLN A 10 0.38 -0.01 -9.64
N VAL A 11 0.59 -0.83 -8.60
CA VAL A 11 0.33 -0.43 -7.22
C VAL A 11 1.60 0.16 -6.62
N HIS A 12 1.46 1.34 -6.02
CA HIS A 12 2.49 2.09 -5.34
C HIS A 12 2.15 2.21 -3.87
N LEU A 13 3.09 1.83 -3.01
CA LEU A 13 2.98 1.96 -1.58
C LEU A 13 3.67 3.23 -1.11
N VAL A 14 2.89 4.13 -0.51
CA VAL A 14 3.42 5.32 0.16
C VAL A 14 3.89 4.94 1.57
N CYS A 15 5.21 4.94 1.80
CA CYS A 15 5.79 4.52 3.08
C CYS A 15 5.68 5.58 4.18
N SER A 16 5.42 6.85 3.81
CA SER A 16 5.24 7.93 4.78
C SER A 16 3.92 7.80 5.54
N LYS A 17 3.90 8.35 6.76
CA LYS A 17 2.70 8.36 7.60
C LYS A 17 1.72 9.41 7.07
N ILE A 18 0.50 8.98 6.77
CA ILE A 18 -0.56 9.86 6.27
C ILE A 18 -1.67 10.02 7.31
N ASP A 19 -2.24 11.22 7.38
CA ASP A 19 -3.48 11.44 8.10
C ASP A 19 -4.64 10.80 7.33
N MET A 20 -5.20 9.73 7.88
CA MET A 20 -6.31 9.00 7.25
C MET A 20 -7.63 9.78 7.21
N ARG A 21 -7.69 11.01 7.76
CA ARG A 21 -8.80 11.95 7.56
C ARG A 21 -8.79 12.60 6.17
N GLN A 22 -7.64 12.63 5.49
CA GLN A 22 -7.49 13.23 4.16
C GLN A 22 -8.41 12.54 3.13
N GLY A 23 -9.11 13.35 2.33
CA GLY A 23 -9.97 12.91 1.24
C GLY A 23 -9.21 12.70 -0.08
N ILE A 24 -9.96 12.57 -1.17
CA ILE A 24 -9.40 12.37 -2.53
C ILE A 24 -8.42 13.48 -2.90
N ASP A 25 -8.85 14.75 -2.83
CA ASP A 25 -8.05 15.88 -3.31
C ASP A 25 -6.75 16.04 -2.51
N SER A 26 -6.83 15.88 -1.19
CA SER A 26 -5.66 15.95 -0.32
C SER A 26 -4.66 14.82 -0.61
N LEU A 27 -5.14 13.59 -0.84
CA LEU A 27 -4.28 12.46 -1.15
C LEU A 27 -3.67 12.58 -2.56
N ALA A 28 -4.44 13.03 -3.55
CA ALA A 28 -3.94 13.30 -4.89
C ALA A 28 -2.87 14.42 -4.87
N TYR A 29 -3.09 15.45 -4.06
CA TYR A 29 -2.09 16.50 -3.83
C TYR A 29 -0.80 15.93 -3.24
N VAL A 30 -0.89 15.03 -2.25
CA VAL A 30 0.29 14.37 -1.67
C VAL A 30 1.04 13.54 -2.72
N VAL A 31 0.34 12.77 -3.57
CA VAL A 31 0.96 12.01 -4.69
C VAL A 31 1.75 12.94 -5.60
N LYS A 32 1.14 14.05 -6.00
CA LYS A 32 1.75 15.01 -6.92
C LYS A 32 2.93 15.76 -6.31
N THR A 33 2.80 16.22 -5.07
CA THR A 33 3.76 17.18 -4.48
C THR A 33 4.85 16.54 -3.66
N HIS A 34 4.56 15.46 -2.93
CA HIS A 34 5.55 14.83 -2.07
C HIS A 34 6.32 13.72 -2.80
N PHE A 35 5.72 13.13 -3.83
CA PHE A 35 6.31 12.00 -4.55
C PHE A 35 6.55 12.28 -6.03
N GLU A 36 6.15 13.45 -6.54
CA GLU A 36 6.33 13.86 -7.94
C GLU A 36 5.73 12.86 -8.95
N LEU A 37 4.70 12.12 -8.53
CA LEU A 37 3.98 11.16 -9.37
C LEU A 37 2.67 11.77 -9.88
N ASP A 38 2.19 11.29 -11.01
CA ASP A 38 0.91 11.73 -11.56
C ASP A 38 -0.26 10.95 -10.92
N PRO A 39 -1.15 11.59 -10.14
CA PRO A 39 -2.32 10.93 -9.56
C PRO A 39 -3.35 10.50 -10.63
N PHE A 40 -3.29 11.03 -11.85
CA PHE A 40 -4.20 10.70 -12.96
C PHE A 40 -3.67 9.57 -13.85
N SER A 41 -2.53 8.98 -13.52
CA SER A 41 -1.81 7.99 -14.36
C SER A 41 -2.46 6.61 -14.48
N GLY A 42 -3.64 6.39 -13.90
CA GLY A 42 -4.25 5.05 -13.81
C GLY A 42 -3.51 4.10 -12.86
N GLN A 43 -2.58 4.61 -12.07
CA GLN A 43 -1.88 3.83 -11.05
C GLN A 43 -2.66 3.85 -9.73
N VAL A 44 -2.38 2.87 -8.86
CA VAL A 44 -3.02 2.77 -7.54
C VAL A 44 -2.04 3.22 -6.47
N PHE A 45 -2.42 4.21 -5.67
CA PHE A 45 -1.59 4.71 -4.56
C PHE A 45 -2.17 4.24 -3.22
N LEU A 46 -1.37 3.50 -2.46
CA LEU A 46 -1.72 2.96 -1.16
C LEU A 46 -1.15 3.81 -0.03
N PHE A 47 -2.01 4.23 0.89
CA PHE A 47 -1.67 5.04 2.05
C PHE A 47 -2.05 4.33 3.34
N CYS A 48 -1.21 4.46 4.37
CA CYS A 48 -1.47 3.87 5.68
C CYS A 48 -1.43 4.90 6.79
N GLY A 49 -2.36 4.76 7.74
CA GLY A 49 -2.38 5.58 8.93
C GLY A 49 -1.39 5.10 9.98
N GLY A 50 -1.05 5.97 10.93
CA GLY A 50 -0.11 5.64 12.01
C GLY A 50 -0.54 4.46 12.90
N ARG A 51 -1.84 4.15 12.99
CA ARG A 51 -2.35 2.99 13.74
C ARG A 51 -2.11 1.65 13.04
N LYS A 52 -1.77 1.68 11.75
CA LYS A 52 -1.54 0.50 10.89
C LYS A 52 -2.70 -0.52 10.92
N ASP A 53 -3.91 -0.12 11.29
CA ASP A 53 -5.11 -0.99 11.30
C ASP A 53 -5.97 -0.80 10.04
N ARG A 54 -5.54 0.06 9.11
CA ARG A 54 -6.29 0.46 7.92
C ARG A 54 -5.39 1.06 6.84
N PHE A 55 -5.85 0.99 5.61
CA PHE A 55 -5.26 1.70 4.48
C PHE A 55 -6.33 2.30 3.56
N LYS A 56 -5.90 3.25 2.74
CA LYS A 56 -6.66 3.81 1.62
C LYS A 56 -5.96 3.47 0.31
N ALA A 57 -6.72 3.18 -0.74
CA ALA A 57 -6.23 3.07 -2.11
C ALA A 57 -6.88 4.17 -2.96
N LEU A 58 -6.06 5.05 -3.53
CA LEU A 58 -6.50 6.07 -4.49
C LEU A 58 -6.22 5.57 -5.90
N TYR A 59 -7.21 5.64 -6.78
CA TYR A 59 -7.12 5.21 -8.17
C TYR A 59 -7.91 6.16 -9.07
N TRP A 60 -7.38 6.49 -10.24
CA TRP A 60 -8.06 7.27 -11.27
C TRP A 60 -8.46 6.35 -12.42
N ASP A 61 -9.75 6.30 -12.75
CA ASP A 61 -10.29 5.41 -13.79
C ASP A 61 -10.36 6.04 -15.19
N GLY A 62 -9.87 7.27 -15.34
CA GLY A 62 -10.01 8.06 -16.57
C GLY A 62 -11.13 9.10 -16.52
N GLN A 63 -12.11 8.95 -15.62
CA GLN A 63 -13.26 9.85 -15.47
C GLN A 63 -13.36 10.44 -14.07
N GLY A 64 -12.93 9.68 -13.05
CA GLY A 64 -13.07 10.05 -11.66
C GLY A 64 -12.06 9.32 -10.76
N PHE A 65 -11.96 9.84 -9.54
CA PHE A 65 -11.19 9.18 -8.49
C PHE A 65 -12.03 8.18 -7.71
N TRP A 66 -11.47 7.00 -7.55
CA TRP A 66 -11.90 6.00 -6.60
C TRP A 66 -11.03 6.07 -5.35
N LEU A 67 -11.69 6.03 -4.18
CA LEU A 67 -11.02 5.92 -2.90
C LEU A 67 -11.55 4.71 -2.12
N LEU A 68 -10.78 3.63 -2.12
CA LEU A 68 -11.11 2.43 -1.38
C LEU A 68 -10.57 2.56 0.05
N TYR A 69 -11.40 2.18 1.02
CA TYR A 69 -11.03 2.21 2.43
C TYR A 69 -11.16 0.82 3.04
N LYS A 70 -10.05 0.24 3.48
CA LYS A 70 -10.05 -1.05 4.16
C LYS A 70 -9.55 -0.90 5.59
N ARG A 71 -10.36 -1.38 6.54
CA ARG A 71 -10.02 -1.45 7.97
C ARG A 71 -10.02 -2.90 8.41
N PHE A 72 -8.94 -3.35 9.02
CA PHE A 72 -8.83 -4.67 9.59
C PHE A 72 -9.48 -4.70 10.97
N LYS A 73 -10.27 -5.74 11.25
CA LYS A 73 -10.95 -5.90 12.55
C LYS A 73 -9.94 -6.22 13.65
N ASN A 74 -9.07 -7.20 13.41
CA ASN A 74 -8.02 -7.65 14.31
C ASN A 74 -6.72 -7.77 13.51
N GLY A 75 -5.66 -7.08 13.93
CA GLY A 75 -4.35 -7.13 13.28
C GLY A 75 -3.80 -5.74 12.96
N ARG A 76 -2.48 -5.69 12.79
CA ARG A 76 -1.75 -4.49 12.33
C ARG A 76 -1.02 -4.84 11.05
N LEU A 77 -1.17 -3.99 10.05
CA LEU A 77 -0.39 -4.03 8.82
C LEU A 77 1.09 -3.85 9.15
N THR A 78 1.91 -4.70 8.55
CA THR A 78 3.34 -4.43 8.52
C THR A 78 3.61 -3.46 7.38
N TRP A 79 3.56 -2.17 7.72
CA TRP A 79 3.85 -1.09 6.80
C TRP A 79 5.32 -0.69 6.91
N PRO A 80 6.08 -0.62 5.80
CA PRO A 80 7.44 -0.10 5.78
C PRO A 80 7.45 1.34 6.28
N SER A 81 8.45 1.71 7.06
CA SER A 81 8.51 3.02 7.71
C SER A 81 9.69 3.87 7.23
N THR A 82 10.09 3.76 5.96
CA THR A 82 11.05 4.70 5.38
C THR A 82 10.30 5.98 4.97
N GLU A 83 10.66 7.12 5.54
CA GLU A 83 9.84 8.35 5.46
C GLU A 83 9.70 8.96 4.06
N LYS A 84 10.58 8.61 3.11
CA LYS A 84 10.62 9.24 1.78
C LYS A 84 10.40 8.30 0.60
N ASP A 85 10.10 7.03 0.85
CA ASP A 85 10.02 6.04 -0.22
C ASP A 85 8.57 5.82 -0.70
N VAL A 86 8.38 5.90 -2.01
CA VAL A 86 7.28 5.19 -2.69
C VAL A 86 7.85 3.90 -3.26
N LYS A 87 7.16 2.79 -3.04
CA LYS A 87 7.57 1.49 -3.56
C LYS A 87 6.53 0.93 -4.52
N ALA A 88 6.92 0.66 -5.75
CA ALA A 88 6.13 -0.17 -6.65
C ALA A 88 6.06 -1.59 -6.07
N LEU A 89 4.86 -2.13 -5.94
CA LEU A 89 4.62 -3.48 -5.44
C LEU A 89 4.45 -4.47 -6.58
N THR A 90 4.93 -5.69 -6.38
CA THR A 90 4.55 -6.82 -7.25
C THR A 90 3.11 -7.25 -6.95
N PRO A 91 2.41 -7.93 -7.90
CA PRO A 91 1.06 -8.44 -7.65
C PRO A 91 0.97 -9.35 -6.42
N GLU A 92 2.00 -10.14 -6.15
CA GLU A 92 2.10 -10.99 -4.96
C GLU A 92 2.18 -10.16 -3.67
N GLN A 93 3.01 -9.10 -3.64
CA GLN A 93 3.08 -8.20 -2.50
C GLN A 93 1.76 -7.46 -2.24
N VAL A 94 1.03 -7.11 -3.31
CA VAL A 94 -0.31 -6.53 -3.22
C VAL A 94 -1.28 -7.51 -2.56
N ASP A 95 -1.31 -8.76 -3.02
CA ASP A 95 -2.17 -9.79 -2.45
C ASP A 95 -1.88 -10.04 -0.97
N TRP A 96 -0.60 -10.15 -0.61
CA TRP A 96 -0.15 -10.27 0.78
C TRP A 96 -0.64 -9.11 1.64
N LEU A 97 -0.46 -7.86 1.18
CA LEU A 97 -0.89 -6.67 1.91
C LEU A 97 -2.41 -6.61 2.08
N ILE A 98 -3.17 -6.96 1.04
CA ILE A 98 -4.63 -7.03 1.10
C ILE A 98 -5.08 -8.05 2.14
N LYS A 99 -4.37 -9.18 2.28
CA LYS A 99 -4.62 -10.20 3.30
C LYS A 99 -4.09 -9.84 4.70
N GLY A 100 -3.31 -8.77 4.80
CA GLY A 100 -2.73 -8.27 6.06
C GLY A 100 -1.35 -8.84 6.39
N PHE A 101 -0.73 -9.56 5.46
CA PHE A 101 0.65 -10.03 5.57
C PHE A 101 1.65 -8.88 5.32
N SER A 102 2.91 -9.11 5.73
CA SER A 102 4.02 -8.22 5.40
C SER A 102 4.36 -8.32 3.91
N ILE A 103 4.60 -7.18 3.26
CA ILE A 103 5.12 -7.14 1.87
C ILE A 103 6.57 -7.62 1.75
N THR A 104 7.29 -7.62 2.86
CA THR A 104 8.65 -8.16 2.96
C THR A 104 8.60 -9.27 3.99
N PRO A 105 8.58 -10.55 3.56
CA PRO A 105 8.59 -11.65 4.50
C PRO A 105 9.90 -11.62 5.29
N LYS A 106 9.81 -11.74 6.62
CA LYS A 106 10.98 -11.99 7.45
C LYS A 106 11.27 -13.48 7.37
N ILE A 107 12.25 -13.85 6.57
CA ILE A 107 12.74 -15.21 6.48
C ILE A 107 13.91 -15.32 7.45
N ASN A 108 13.76 -16.14 8.49
CA ASN A 108 14.89 -16.52 9.32
C ASN A 108 15.64 -17.64 8.58
N PRO A 109 16.90 -17.44 8.19
CA PRO A 109 17.67 -18.53 7.61
C PRO A 109 17.82 -19.65 8.64
N SER A 110 17.40 -20.85 8.27
CA SER A 110 17.69 -22.05 9.06
C SER A 110 19.02 -22.60 8.60
N GLU A 111 19.99 -22.69 9.50
CA GLU A 111 21.20 -23.48 9.24
C GLU A 111 20.81 -24.96 9.22
N SER A 112 21.30 -25.66 8.19
CA SER A 112 21.28 -27.12 8.16
C SER A 112 22.03 -27.60 9.40
N ARG A 113 21.36 -28.35 10.28
CA ARG A 113 22.11 -29.15 11.26
C ARG A 113 22.78 -30.26 10.48
N ASP A 114 24.11 -30.26 10.46
CA ASP A 114 24.87 -31.45 10.10
C ASP A 114 24.48 -32.54 11.10
N PHE A 115 23.69 -33.52 10.64
CA PHE A 115 23.40 -34.70 11.43
C PHE A 115 24.61 -35.62 11.32
N TYR A 116 25.52 -35.45 12.31
CA TYR A 116 26.80 -36.14 12.48
C TYR A 116 27.90 -35.81 11.45
#